data_AF-A0A7X6LTZ5-F1
#
_entry.id   AF-A0A7X6LTZ5-F1
#
_cell.length_a   1.000
_cell.length_b   1.000
_cell.length_c   1.000
_cell.angle_alpha   90.00
_cell.angle_beta   90.00
_cell.angle_gamma   90.00
#
_symmetry.space_group_name_H-M   'P 1'
#
loop_
_entity.id
_entity.type
_entity.pdbx_description
1 polymer ?
#
loop_
_entity_poly.entity_id
_entity_poly.type
_entity_poly.pdbx_seq_one_letter_code
_entity_poly.pdbx_strand_id
1 'polypeptide(L)' 'MGMGDHPQRTPLYGVVLLLGVLLLGLWVRELPNVALQVLAYILLVAIAAPAFVMTFRDYSR' A
#
# COMPACT_ATOMS: atom_id res chain seq x y z
N MET A 1 -31.78 -13.51 -6.10
CA MET A 1 -30.64 -12.58 -5.92
C MET A 1 -30.23 -12.67 -4.48
N GLY A 2 -29.16 -13.42 -4.19
CA GLY A 2 -28.72 -13.71 -2.82
C GLY A 2 -27.93 -12.55 -2.23
N MET A 3 -28.04 -12.37 -0.92
CA MET A 3 -27.38 -11.38 -0.07
C MET A 3 -25.85 -11.54 -0.08
N GLY A 4 -25.17 -11.27 -1.20
CA GLY A 4 -23.74 -11.56 -1.36
C GLY A 4 -23.03 -10.92 -2.55
N ASP A 5 -23.74 -10.34 -3.52
CA ASP A 5 -23.11 -9.58 -4.61
C ASP A 5 -22.68 -8.19 -4.11
N HIS A 6 -21.61 -8.16 -3.33
CA HIS A 6 -20.86 -6.91 -3.16
C HIS A 6 -20.06 -6.70 -4.45
N PRO A 7 -20.20 -5.54 -5.13
CA PRO A 7 -19.41 -5.24 -6.31
C PRO A 7 -17.94 -5.46 -5.98
N GLN A 8 -17.28 -6.28 -6.81
CA GLN A 8 -15.87 -6.62 -6.62
C GLN A 8 -15.09 -5.31 -6.45
N ARG A 9 -14.48 -5.12 -5.27
CA ARG A 9 -13.63 -3.96 -5.04
C ARG A 9 -12.42 -4.14 -5.96
N THR A 10 -12.19 -3.17 -6.83
CA THR A 10 -11.13 -3.26 -7.81
C THR A 10 -9.78 -3.27 -7.10
N PRO A 11 -8.93 -4.31 -7.27
CA PRO A 11 -7.61 -4.41 -6.63
C PRO A 11 -6.66 -3.27 -7.04
N LEU A 12 -7.03 -2.52 -8.09
CA LEU A 12 -6.32 -1.36 -8.61
C LEU A 12 -5.93 -0.36 -7.51
N TYR A 13 -6.78 -0.13 -6.51
CA TYR A 13 -6.45 0.80 -5.43
C TYR A 13 -5.21 0.35 -4.64
N GLY A 14 -5.11 -0.93 -4.30
CA GLY A 14 -3.95 -1.47 -3.59
C GLY A 14 -2.68 -1.44 -4.45
N VAL A 15 -2.80 -1.74 -5.74
CA VAL A 15 -1.68 -1.66 -6.70
C VAL A 15 -1.16 -0.23 -6.83
N VAL A 16 -2.03 0.75 -7.04
CA VAL A 16 -1.64 2.18 -7.15
C VAL A 16 -0.96 2.64 -5.87
N LEU A 17 -1.45 2.19 -4.72
CA LEU A 17 -0.94 2.57 -3.42
C LEU A 17 0.45 1.94 -3.16
N LEU A 18 0.67 0.70 -3.60
CA LEU A 18 2.00 0.06 -3.59
C LEU A 18 3.00 0.76 -4.53
N LEU A 19 2.57 1.18 -5.71
CA LEU A 19 3.39 1.98 -6.63
C LEU A 19 3.75 3.34 -5.99
N GLY A 20 2.80 3.97 -5.31
CA GLY A 20 3.03 5.20 -4.55
C GLY A 20 4.09 5.00 -3.46
N VAL A 21 4.00 3.91 -2.68
CA VAL A 21 5.01 3.57 -1.66
C VAL A 21 6.38 3.33 -2.28
N LEU A 22 6.45 2.56 -3.38
CA LEU A 22 7.70 2.30 -4.10
C LEU A 22 8.37 3.60 -4.53
N LEU A 23 7.59 4.48 -5.19
CA LEU A 23 8.08 5.76 -5.66
C LEU A 23 8.57 6.59 -4.47
N LEU A 24 7.72 6.85 -3.47
CA LEU A 24 8.10 7.65 -2.29
C LEU A 24 9.35 7.11 -1.58
N GLY A 25 9.53 5.79 -1.55
CA GLY A 25 10.72 5.12 -1.00
C GLY A 25 12.04 5.57 -1.63
N LEU A 26 12.04 5.96 -2.91
CA LEU A 26 13.25 6.39 -3.63
C LEU A 26 13.84 7.69 -3.08
N TRP A 27 13.00 8.55 -2.49
CA TRP A 27 13.41 9.87 -1.97
C TRP A 27 13.65 9.88 -0.45
N VAL A 28 13.38 8.79 0.27
CA VAL A 28 13.54 8.75 1.73
C VAL A 28 14.98 9.06 2.15
N ARG A 29 15.97 8.59 1.39
CA ARG A 29 17.39 8.85 1.68
C ARG A 29 17.78 10.33 1.62
N GLU A 30 17.01 11.16 0.91
CA GLU A 30 17.27 12.59 0.75
C GLU A 30 16.85 13.39 2.00
N LEU A 31 16.20 12.75 2.98
CA LEU A 31 15.80 13.42 4.22
C LEU A 31 17.03 13.77 5.07
N PRO A 32 17.06 14.97 5.69
CA PRO A 32 18.25 15.50 6.35
C PRO A 32 18.61 14.82 7.68
N ASN A 33 17.69 14.01 8.25
CA ASN A 33 17.87 13.39 9.56
C ASN A 33 17.53 11.90 9.50
N VAL A 34 18.41 11.06 10.03
CA VAL A 34 18.22 9.61 10.15
C VAL A 34 16.92 9.25 10.87
N ALA A 35 16.54 9.99 11.92
CA ALA A 35 15.29 9.74 12.63
C ALA A 35 14.06 9.93 11.71
N LEU A 36 14.09 10.94 10.83
CA LEU A 36 13.02 11.15 9.84
C LEU A 36 13.00 10.06 8.78
N GLN A 37 14.18 9.58 8.35
CA GLN A 37 14.28 8.45 7.42
C GLN A 37 13.66 7.19 8.01
N VAL A 38 14.00 6.86 9.26
CA VAL A 38 13.45 5.70 9.97
C VAL A 38 11.93 5.81 10.08
N LEU A 39 11.41 6.97 10.51
CA LEU A 39 9.97 7.19 10.60
C LEU A 39 9.27 7.07 9.23
N ALA A 40 9.87 7.61 8.18
CA ALA A 40 9.34 7.50 6.82
C ALA A 40 9.28 6.04 6.36
N TYR A 41 10.34 5.24 6.57
CA TYR A 41 10.32 3.82 6.24
C TYR A 41 9.26 3.04 7.05
N ILE A 42 9.11 3.32 8.34
CA ILE A 42 8.06 2.70 9.17
C ILE A 42 6.68 3.00 8.59
N LEU A 43 6.41 4.26 8.21
CA LEU A 43 5.14 4.64 7.59
C LEU A 43 4.92 3.96 6.24
N LEU A 44 5.94 3.92 5.38
CA LEU A 44 5.85 3.26 4.08
C LEU A 44 5.52 1.76 4.23
N VAL A 45 6.13 1.07 5.19
CA VAL A 45 5.82 -0.34 5.48
C VAL A 45 4.40 -0.50 6.03
N ALA A 46 4.00 0.36 6.98
CA ALA A 46 2.66 0.35 7.57
C ALA A 46 1.54 0.58 6.53
N ILE A 47 1.85 1.28 5.44
CA ILE A 47 0.95 1.54 4.32
C ILE A 47 1.01 0.40 3.28
N ALA A 48 2.21 -0.09 2.94
CA ALA A 48 2.39 -1.16 1.97
C ALA A 48 1.77 -2.49 2.40
N ALA A 49 1.89 -2.86 3.68
CA ALA A 49 1.35 -4.11 4.20
C ALA A 49 -0.17 -4.26 3.97
N PRO A 50 -1.05 -3.31 4.38
CA PRO A 50 -2.48 -3.41 4.10
C PRO A 50 -2.79 -3.25 2.61
N ALA A 51 -2.07 -2.41 1.86
CA ALA A 51 -2.28 -2.27 0.42
C ALA A 51 -2.00 -3.59 -0.33
N PHE A 52 -0.95 -4.31 0.07
CA PHE A 52 -0.63 -5.65 -0.40
C PHE A 52 -1.75 -6.62 -0.05
N VAL A 53 -2.14 -6.72 1.22
CA VAL A 53 -3.21 -7.62 1.66
C VAL A 53 -4.52 -7.36 0.91
N MET A 54 -4.93 -6.10 0.76
CA MET A 54 -6.14 -5.74 0.02
C MET A 54 -6.04 -6.14 -1.45
N THR A 55 -4.89 -5.90 -2.10
CA THR A 55 -4.67 -6.30 -3.50
C THR A 55 -4.87 -7.81 -3.69
N PHE A 56 -4.19 -8.64 -2.90
CA PHE A 56 -4.24 -10.09 -3.06
C PHE A 56 -5.56 -10.70 -2.57
N ARG A 57 -6.17 -10.14 -1.51
CA ARG A 57 -7.50 -10.55 -1.06
C ARG A 57 -8.54 -10.36 -2.16
N ASP A 58 -8.47 -9.25 -2.90
CA ASP A 58 -9.42 -8.95 -3.96
C ASP A 58 -9.18 -9.82 -5.23
N TYR A 59 -7.98 -10.43 -5.37
CA TYR A 59 -7.65 -11.41 -6.41
C TYR A 59 -7.95 -12.88 -6.02
N SER A 60 -8.00 -13.22 -4.73
CA SER A 60 -8.10 -14.58 -4.19
C SER A 60 -9.50 -15.22 -4.28
N ARG A 61 -10.23 -15.03 -5.39
CA ARG A 61 -11.52 -15.71 -5.63
C ARG A 61 -11.42 -17.22 -5.65
#